data_AF-A0A4D6MKW9-F1
#
_entry.id   AF-A0A4D6MKW9-F1
#
_cell.length_a   1.000
_cell.length_b   1.000
_cell.length_c   1.000
_cell.angle_alpha   90.00
_cell.angle_beta   90.00
_cell.angle_gamma   90.00
#
_symmetry.space_group_name_H-M   'P 1'
#
loop_
_entity.id
_entity.type
_entity.pdbx_description
1 polymer ?
#
loop_
_entity_poly.entity_id
_entity_poly.type
_entity_poly.pdbx_seq_one_letter_code
_entity_poly.pdbx_strand_id
1 'polypeptide(L)'
;MLPQKQGEETMMSSLNETVEREEREDEKVGGSHSSLRNLLWHGGSVYDAWFSCASNQVAQVLLTLPYSFAQLGMLSGVIFQVFYGIMGSWTAYLISILYIEYRSRKEKENVSFKNHVIQWFEVLEGLLGPYWKAIGLAFNCTFLLFGSVIQLIACASNIYYINDHLDKRTWTYIFGACCATTVFIPSFHNYRIWSFLGLGMTTYTAWYLTIAAIVHGQVENVTHTGPKKLVLYFTGATNILYTFGGHAVTVEIMHAMWKPQKFKYIYLYATLFVFTLTLPSAIAVYWAFGDQLLDHSNAFSLLPRSGWRDTGVILMLIHQFITFGFACTPLYFVWEKVIGMHDTKSICLRALARLPVVIPIWFLAIIFPFFGPINSAVGALLVTFTVYIIPASAHMLTYRSASARQNAAEKLPFFIPSWTLMYVINAFVVVWVLVVGFGFGGWASMANFIKQVDTFGLFAKCYQCPPHKTPASNQTLHH
;
A
#
# COMPACT_ATOMS: atom_id res chain seq x y z
N MET A 1 -37.93 -20.68 1.51
CA MET A 1 -37.31 -19.35 1.76
C MET A 1 -37.22 -18.96 3.24
N LEU A 2 -38.02 -19.51 4.16
CA LEU A 2 -37.93 -19.22 5.60
C LEU A 2 -36.79 -19.91 6.40
N PRO A 3 -36.39 -21.19 6.14
CA PRO A 3 -35.34 -21.84 6.93
C PRO A 3 -33.92 -21.28 6.69
N GLN A 4 -33.75 -20.58 5.57
CA GLN A 4 -32.46 -20.21 5.00
C GLN A 4 -31.92 -18.90 5.59
N LYS A 5 -32.83 -17.95 5.89
CA LYS A 5 -32.52 -16.70 6.60
C LYS A 5 -32.13 -16.97 8.06
N GLN A 6 -32.78 -17.98 8.66
CA GLN A 6 -32.57 -18.38 10.05
C GLN A 6 -31.18 -19.02 10.26
N GLY A 7 -30.66 -19.78 9.28
CA GLY A 7 -29.31 -20.35 9.34
C GLY A 7 -28.18 -19.31 9.23
N GLU A 8 -28.34 -18.30 8.38
CA GLU A 8 -27.40 -17.16 8.27
C GLU A 8 -27.43 -16.30 9.54
N GLU A 9 -28.61 -15.99 10.07
CA GLU A 9 -28.77 -15.24 11.32
C GLU A 9 -28.17 -15.99 12.52
N THR A 10 -28.30 -17.32 12.58
CA THR A 10 -27.76 -18.13 13.69
C THR A 10 -26.23 -18.17 13.66
N MET A 11 -25.62 -18.33 12.48
CA MET A 11 -24.17 -18.37 12.33
C MET A 11 -23.54 -16.97 12.52
N MET A 12 -24.26 -15.90 12.13
CA MET A 12 -23.88 -14.52 12.44
C MET A 12 -24.03 -14.19 13.94
N SER A 13 -25.05 -14.74 14.59
CA SER A 13 -25.25 -14.60 16.04
C SER A 13 -24.12 -15.27 16.80
N SER A 14 -23.76 -16.51 16.44
CA SER A 14 -22.70 -17.25 17.15
C SER A 14 -21.35 -16.56 17.07
N LEU A 15 -21.03 -15.95 15.93
CA LEU A 15 -19.76 -15.24 15.74
C LEU A 15 -19.73 -13.89 16.48
N ASN A 16 -20.84 -13.16 16.49
CA ASN A 16 -20.95 -11.94 17.29
C ASN A 16 -20.94 -12.25 18.79
N GLU A 17 -21.56 -13.34 19.23
CA GLU A 17 -21.56 -13.79 20.63
C GLU A 17 -20.17 -14.21 21.11
N THR A 18 -19.34 -14.81 20.25
CA THR A 18 -17.97 -15.16 20.63
C THR A 18 -17.14 -13.90 20.85
N VAL A 19 -17.25 -12.92 19.94
CA VAL A 19 -16.56 -11.62 20.09
C VAL A 19 -17.06 -10.84 21.30
N GLU A 20 -18.37 -10.77 21.53
CA GLU A 20 -18.95 -10.08 22.70
C GLU A 20 -18.59 -10.77 24.04
N ARG A 21 -18.37 -12.08 24.03
CA ARG A 21 -17.89 -12.82 25.20
C ARG A 21 -16.42 -12.56 25.47
N GLU A 22 -15.60 -12.39 24.44
CA GLU A 22 -14.19 -11.99 24.57
C GLU A 22 -14.08 -10.53 25.07
N GLU A 23 -14.92 -9.61 24.59
CA GLU A 23 -14.97 -8.21 25.04
C GLU A 23 -15.38 -8.07 26.53
N ARG A 24 -16.36 -8.85 26.98
CA ARG A 24 -16.81 -8.83 28.40
C ARG A 24 -15.77 -9.37 29.39
N GLU A 25 -14.79 -10.14 28.93
CA GLU A 25 -13.68 -10.60 29.76
C GLU A 25 -12.61 -9.50 29.93
N ASP A 26 -12.37 -8.69 28.90
CA ASP A 26 -11.39 -7.58 28.94
C ASP A 26 -11.92 -6.33 29.67
N GLU A 27 -13.23 -6.03 29.58
CA GLU A 27 -13.84 -4.88 30.28
C GLU A 27 -13.81 -5.00 31.82
N LYS A 28 -13.71 -6.22 32.37
CA LYS A 28 -13.69 -6.44 33.82
C LYS A 28 -12.39 -5.98 34.50
N VAL A 29 -11.38 -5.51 33.75
CA VAL A 29 -10.03 -5.25 34.27
C VAL A 29 -9.69 -3.74 34.41
N GLY A 30 -10.49 -2.79 33.91
CA GLY A 30 -10.08 -1.37 33.83
C GLY A 30 -11.01 -0.32 34.45
N GLY A 31 -10.68 0.24 35.62
CA GLY A 31 -11.42 1.34 36.27
C GLY A 31 -11.25 2.74 35.66
N SER A 32 -12.26 3.60 35.87
CA SER A 32 -12.55 4.99 35.40
C SER A 32 -11.47 5.84 34.69
N HIS A 33 -10.20 5.83 35.11
CA HIS A 33 -9.09 6.48 34.36
C HIS A 33 -8.75 5.75 33.04
N SER A 34 -9.34 4.58 32.83
CA SER A 34 -9.30 3.76 31.62
C SER A 34 -10.14 4.36 30.48
N SER A 35 -11.13 5.22 30.71
CA SER A 35 -12.09 5.59 29.66
C SER A 35 -11.48 6.40 28.50
N LEU A 36 -10.69 7.45 28.77
CA LEU A 36 -9.95 8.19 27.72
C LEU A 36 -8.85 7.34 27.09
N ARG A 37 -8.22 6.46 27.87
CA ARG A 37 -7.20 5.54 27.36
C ARG A 37 -7.84 4.39 26.55
N ASN A 38 -9.05 3.99 26.83
CA ASN A 38 -9.77 2.97 26.08
C ASN A 38 -10.37 3.60 24.82
N LEU A 39 -10.87 4.84 24.91
CA LEU A 39 -11.37 5.59 23.76
C LEU A 39 -10.28 5.90 22.74
N LEU A 40 -9.08 6.27 23.19
CA LEU A 40 -7.94 6.55 22.30
C LEU A 40 -7.17 5.28 21.89
N TRP A 41 -7.14 4.23 22.72
CA TRP A 41 -6.20 3.11 22.56
C TRP A 41 -6.82 1.71 22.40
N HIS A 42 -8.11 1.49 22.71
CA HIS A 42 -8.82 0.28 22.24
C HIS A 42 -9.41 0.56 20.86
N GLY A 43 -8.75 0.00 19.84
CA GLY A 43 -9.18 0.04 18.45
C GLY A 43 -9.76 -1.30 18.01
N GLY A 44 -10.52 -1.27 16.91
CA GLY A 44 -11.20 -2.45 16.37
C GLY A 44 -12.56 -2.11 15.78
N SER A 45 -12.97 -0.84 15.92
CA SER A 45 -14.16 -0.31 15.30
C SER A 45 -14.04 -0.26 13.77
N VAL A 46 -15.19 -0.18 13.12
CA VAL A 46 -15.32 0.01 11.67
C VAL A 46 -14.55 1.26 11.21
N TYR A 47 -14.54 2.32 12.02
CA TYR A 47 -13.84 3.57 11.70
C TYR A 47 -12.33 3.38 11.74
N ASP A 48 -11.79 2.64 12.70
CA ASP A 48 -10.35 2.41 12.82
C ASP A 48 -9.80 1.61 11.63
N ALA A 49 -10.57 0.60 11.21
CA ALA A 49 -10.27 -0.15 10.01
C ALA A 49 -10.38 0.73 8.76
N TRP A 50 -11.39 1.62 8.67
CA TRP A 50 -11.52 2.55 7.56
C TRP A 50 -10.34 3.52 7.47
N PHE A 51 -9.95 4.15 8.58
CA PHE A 51 -8.79 5.04 8.64
C PHE A 51 -7.51 4.32 8.21
N SER A 52 -7.30 3.10 8.70
CA SER A 52 -6.12 2.30 8.35
C SER A 52 -6.12 1.89 6.87
N CYS A 53 -7.28 1.48 6.33
CA CYS A 53 -7.41 1.14 4.91
C CYS A 53 -7.20 2.37 4.00
N ALA A 54 -7.79 3.51 4.32
CA ALA A 54 -7.69 4.72 3.52
C ALA A 54 -6.26 5.28 3.53
N SER A 55 -5.63 5.33 4.71
CA SER A 55 -4.25 5.78 4.88
C SER A 55 -3.24 4.86 4.17
N ASN A 56 -3.44 3.54 4.22
CA ASN A 56 -2.55 2.60 3.55
C ASN A 56 -2.74 2.55 2.02
N GLN A 57 -3.93 2.89 1.51
CA GLN A 57 -4.17 3.01 0.06
C GLN A 57 -3.58 4.32 -0.50
N VAL A 58 -3.67 5.44 0.23
CA VAL A 58 -3.10 6.72 -0.20
C VAL A 58 -1.76 6.92 0.46
N ALA A 59 -0.71 6.46 -0.20
CA ALA A 59 0.66 6.74 0.24
C ALA A 59 1.37 7.61 -0.79
N GLN A 60 2.66 7.36 -0.92
CA GLN A 60 3.54 8.09 -1.81
C GLN A 60 3.12 8.08 -3.29
N VAL A 61 2.30 7.11 -3.71
CA VAL A 61 1.79 7.02 -5.09
C VAL A 61 1.01 8.28 -5.51
N LEU A 62 0.38 8.98 -4.54
CA LEU A 62 -0.32 10.26 -4.74
C LEU A 62 0.56 11.26 -5.50
N LEU A 63 1.86 11.33 -5.17
CA LEU A 63 2.80 12.27 -5.78
C LEU A 63 3.23 11.86 -7.19
N THR A 64 3.02 10.59 -7.57
CA THR A 64 3.39 10.03 -8.89
C THR A 64 2.20 9.81 -9.82
N LEU A 65 0.98 9.91 -9.33
CA LEU A 65 -0.23 9.74 -10.15
C LEU A 65 -0.33 10.76 -11.29
N PRO A 66 -0.01 12.06 -11.10
CA PRO A 66 0.04 12.99 -12.22
C PRO A 66 1.03 12.56 -13.31
N TYR A 67 2.19 12.00 -12.92
CA TYR A 67 3.14 11.42 -13.86
C TYR A 67 2.56 10.23 -14.63
N SER A 68 1.84 9.33 -13.96
CA SER A 68 1.11 8.24 -14.65
C SER A 68 0.10 8.78 -15.66
N PHE A 69 -0.59 9.88 -15.34
CA PHE A 69 -1.54 10.52 -16.25
C PHE A 69 -0.84 11.14 -17.46
N ALA A 70 0.36 11.70 -17.28
CA ALA A 70 1.18 12.14 -18.41
C ALA A 70 1.64 10.99 -19.30
N GLN A 71 1.89 9.80 -18.74
CA GLN A 71 2.26 8.61 -19.50
C GLN A 71 1.09 7.96 -20.25
N LEU A 72 -0.10 7.95 -19.64
CA LEU A 72 -1.31 7.28 -20.14
C LEU A 72 -2.22 8.19 -20.98
N GLY A 73 -2.13 9.50 -20.78
CA GLY A 73 -3.15 10.47 -21.17
C GLY A 73 -4.32 10.50 -20.17
N MET A 74 -5.07 11.62 -20.21
CA MET A 74 -6.12 11.93 -19.22
C MET A 74 -7.20 10.85 -19.18
N LEU A 75 -7.78 10.51 -20.33
CA LEU A 75 -8.90 9.57 -20.43
C LEU A 75 -8.49 8.19 -19.91
N SER A 76 -7.35 7.67 -20.39
CA SER A 76 -6.87 6.36 -19.98
C SER A 76 -6.48 6.35 -18.50
N GLY A 77 -5.89 7.44 -17.99
CA GLY A 77 -5.57 7.61 -16.56
C GLY A 77 -6.81 7.50 -15.67
N VAL A 78 -7.89 8.21 -16.01
CA VAL A 78 -9.16 8.15 -15.26
C VAL A 78 -9.77 6.75 -15.33
N ILE A 79 -9.84 6.14 -16.52
CA ILE A 79 -10.39 4.79 -16.70
C ILE A 79 -9.61 3.77 -15.87
N PHE A 80 -8.28 3.76 -15.95
CA PHE A 80 -7.46 2.82 -15.19
C PHE A 80 -7.54 3.07 -13.68
N GLN A 81 -7.61 4.33 -13.23
CA GLN A 81 -7.73 4.65 -11.82
C GLN A 81 -9.03 4.05 -11.26
N VAL A 82 -10.17 4.27 -11.92
CA VAL A 82 -11.48 3.73 -11.50
C VAL A 82 -11.48 2.20 -11.59
N PHE A 83 -10.99 1.66 -12.72
CA PHE A 83 -10.98 0.23 -12.98
C PHE A 83 -10.16 -0.55 -11.95
N TYR A 84 -8.92 -0.11 -11.67
CA TYR A 84 -8.07 -0.78 -10.68
C TYR A 84 -8.54 -0.55 -9.24
N GLY A 85 -9.19 0.57 -8.92
CA GLY A 85 -9.81 0.74 -7.60
C GLY A 85 -11.00 -0.20 -7.37
N ILE A 86 -11.85 -0.41 -8.38
CA ILE A 86 -12.94 -1.40 -8.32
C ILE A 86 -12.36 -2.82 -8.24
N MET A 87 -11.36 -3.14 -9.07
CA MET A 87 -10.71 -4.45 -9.07
C MET A 87 -9.98 -4.74 -7.74
N GLY A 88 -9.31 -3.75 -7.17
CA GLY A 88 -8.66 -3.86 -5.85
C GLY A 88 -9.68 -4.05 -4.73
N SER A 89 -10.80 -3.34 -4.78
CA SER A 89 -11.93 -3.56 -3.85
C SER A 89 -12.50 -4.97 -3.98
N TRP A 90 -12.63 -5.48 -5.21
CA TRP A 90 -13.06 -6.85 -5.47
C TRP A 90 -12.11 -7.87 -4.85
N THR A 91 -10.80 -7.73 -5.04
CA THR A 91 -9.84 -8.69 -4.48
C THR A 91 -9.71 -8.57 -2.96
N ALA A 92 -9.87 -7.38 -2.38
CA ALA A 92 -9.97 -7.20 -0.94
C ALA A 92 -11.22 -7.90 -0.37
N TYR A 93 -12.35 -7.85 -1.10
CA TYR A 93 -13.53 -8.63 -0.78
C TYR A 93 -13.25 -10.14 -0.81
N LEU A 94 -12.50 -10.65 -1.79
CA LEU A 94 -12.10 -12.07 -1.81
C LEU A 94 -11.21 -12.46 -0.62
N ILE A 95 -10.24 -11.62 -0.25
CA ILE A 95 -9.41 -11.85 0.94
C ILE A 95 -10.28 -11.88 2.20
N SER A 96 -11.29 -11.01 2.30
CA SER A 96 -12.22 -10.99 3.43
C SER A 96 -13.02 -12.29 3.55
N ILE A 97 -13.54 -12.82 2.44
CA ILE A 97 -14.21 -14.14 2.42
C ILE A 97 -13.24 -15.24 2.89
N LEU A 98 -12.03 -15.28 2.32
CA LEU A 98 -11.04 -16.30 2.63
C LEU A 98 -10.62 -16.25 4.11
N TYR A 99 -10.45 -15.06 4.67
CA TYR A 99 -10.16 -14.88 6.09
C TYR A 99 -11.29 -15.43 6.98
N ILE A 100 -12.54 -15.08 6.68
CA ILE A 100 -13.70 -15.55 7.46
C ILE A 100 -13.85 -17.06 7.36
N GLU A 101 -13.64 -17.63 6.16
CA GLU A 101 -13.64 -19.08 5.94
C GLU A 101 -12.58 -19.78 6.78
N TYR A 102 -11.33 -19.28 6.74
CA TYR A 102 -10.23 -19.84 7.53
C TYR A 102 -10.52 -19.77 9.03
N ARG A 103 -10.94 -18.60 9.53
CA ARG A 103 -11.25 -18.38 10.94
C ARG A 103 -12.38 -19.31 11.39
N SER A 104 -13.48 -19.40 10.63
CA SER A 104 -14.61 -20.26 10.93
C SER A 104 -14.22 -21.75 11.00
N ARG A 105 -13.33 -22.22 10.11
CA ARG A 105 -12.83 -23.60 10.17
C ARG A 105 -12.00 -23.85 11.43
N LYS A 106 -11.13 -22.92 11.80
CA LYS A 106 -10.25 -23.06 12.98
C LYS A 106 -11.01 -22.95 14.30
N GLU A 107 -12.02 -22.10 14.37
CA GLU A 107 -12.90 -22.00 15.54
C GLU A 107 -13.71 -23.29 15.75
N LYS A 108 -14.16 -23.96 14.67
CA LYS A 108 -14.78 -25.29 14.75
C LYS A 108 -13.82 -26.38 15.25
N GLU A 109 -12.51 -26.18 15.08
CA GLU A 109 -11.45 -27.03 15.63
C GLU A 109 -11.05 -26.63 17.06
N ASN A 110 -11.78 -25.70 17.71
CA ASN A 110 -11.50 -25.16 19.05
C ASN A 110 -10.16 -24.42 19.18
N VAL A 111 -9.64 -23.84 18.09
CA VAL A 111 -8.44 -22.99 18.12
C VAL A 111 -8.83 -21.55 18.54
N SER A 112 -8.14 -21.00 19.55
CA SER A 112 -8.31 -19.60 19.99
C SER A 112 -7.20 -18.71 19.44
N PHE A 113 -7.55 -17.48 19.05
CA PHE A 113 -6.63 -16.49 18.48
C PHE A 113 -6.31 -15.31 19.41
N LYS A 114 -6.66 -15.37 20.70
CA LYS A 114 -6.51 -14.24 21.66
C LYS A 114 -5.10 -13.63 21.70
N ASN A 115 -4.05 -14.46 21.53
CA ASN A 115 -2.65 -14.03 21.59
C ASN A 115 -1.90 -14.16 20.26
N HIS A 116 -2.62 -14.37 19.15
CA HIS A 116 -2.00 -14.66 17.85
C HIS A 116 -2.67 -13.87 16.74
N VAL A 117 -1.90 -12.98 16.11
CA VAL A 117 -2.37 -12.22 14.95
C VAL A 117 -2.30 -13.10 13.71
N ILE A 118 -3.46 -13.40 13.13
CA ILE A 118 -3.56 -14.16 11.88
C ILE A 118 -2.91 -13.35 10.75
N GLN A 119 -2.05 -13.99 9.96
CA GLN A 119 -1.38 -13.39 8.81
C GLN A 119 -1.86 -14.01 7.49
N TRP A 120 -1.67 -13.31 6.37
CA TRP A 120 -2.17 -13.77 5.07
C TRP A 120 -1.66 -15.14 4.65
N PHE A 121 -0.38 -15.44 4.87
CA PHE A 121 0.20 -16.74 4.50
C PHE A 121 -0.39 -17.90 5.33
N GLU A 122 -0.88 -17.66 6.55
CA GLU A 122 -1.53 -18.67 7.39
C GLU A 122 -2.93 -18.99 6.87
N VAL A 123 -3.66 -17.97 6.40
CA VAL A 123 -4.96 -18.16 5.72
C VAL A 123 -4.77 -19.03 4.47
N LEU A 124 -3.73 -18.73 3.67
CA LEU A 124 -3.39 -19.52 2.49
C LEU A 124 -3.00 -20.96 2.84
N GLU A 125 -2.19 -21.15 3.89
CA GLU A 125 -1.82 -22.48 4.39
C GLU A 125 -3.04 -23.30 4.81
N GLY A 126 -3.89 -22.72 5.65
CA GLY A 126 -5.05 -23.43 6.22
C GLY A 126 -6.11 -23.79 5.19
N LEU A 127 -6.19 -23.07 4.07
CA LEU A 127 -7.19 -23.33 3.03
C LEU A 127 -6.65 -24.16 1.86
N LEU A 128 -5.38 -24.00 1.50
CA LEU A 128 -4.81 -24.54 0.26
C LEU A 128 -3.50 -25.33 0.45
N GLY A 129 -2.93 -25.34 1.65
CA GLY A 129 -1.75 -26.14 2.00
C GLY A 129 -0.40 -25.41 1.91
N PRO A 130 0.71 -26.12 2.16
CA PRO A 130 2.02 -25.53 2.43
C PRO A 130 2.65 -24.82 1.21
N TYR A 131 2.36 -25.24 -0.02
CA TYR A 131 2.85 -24.53 -1.20
C TYR A 131 2.27 -23.11 -1.30
N TRP A 132 1.00 -22.94 -0.94
CA TRP A 132 0.35 -21.63 -0.94
C TRP A 132 0.84 -20.73 0.20
N LYS A 133 1.21 -21.32 1.35
CA LYS A 133 1.95 -20.62 2.40
C LYS A 133 3.24 -20.01 1.86
N ALA A 134 4.07 -20.81 1.17
CA ALA A 134 5.36 -20.37 0.66
C ALA A 134 5.21 -19.26 -0.40
N ILE A 135 4.25 -19.41 -1.33
CA ILE A 135 3.94 -18.38 -2.33
C ILE A 135 3.48 -17.09 -1.65
N GLY A 136 2.52 -17.19 -0.72
CA GLY A 136 2.00 -16.04 0.02
C GLY A 136 3.08 -15.31 0.81
N LEU A 137 3.94 -16.05 1.52
CA LEU A 137 5.05 -15.51 2.28
C LEU A 137 6.06 -14.81 1.37
N ALA A 138 6.50 -15.46 0.29
CA ALA A 138 7.50 -14.92 -0.63
C ALA A 138 7.04 -13.59 -1.25
N PHE A 139 5.83 -13.55 -1.83
CA PHE A 139 5.32 -12.35 -2.48
C PHE A 139 4.99 -11.24 -1.48
N ASN A 140 4.38 -11.57 -0.33
CA ASN A 140 4.04 -10.55 0.68
C ASN A 140 5.31 -9.95 1.32
N CYS A 141 6.27 -10.77 1.77
CA CYS A 141 7.53 -10.27 2.34
C CYS A 141 8.35 -9.46 1.31
N THR A 142 8.43 -9.91 0.06
CA THR A 142 9.16 -9.17 -0.98
C THR A 142 8.46 -7.84 -1.27
N PHE A 143 7.13 -7.83 -1.35
CA PHE A 143 6.36 -6.60 -1.56
C PHE A 143 6.53 -5.61 -0.40
N LEU A 144 6.48 -6.07 0.85
CA LEU A 144 6.71 -5.21 2.01
C LEU A 144 8.14 -4.66 2.05
N LEU A 145 9.14 -5.47 1.71
CA LEU A 145 10.54 -5.03 1.65
C LEU A 145 10.72 -3.90 0.64
N PHE A 146 10.24 -4.08 -0.59
CA PHE A 146 10.32 -3.01 -1.60
C PHE A 146 9.38 -1.84 -1.29
N GLY A 147 8.25 -2.08 -0.62
CA GLY A 147 7.41 -1.03 -0.07
C GLY A 147 8.20 -0.12 0.87
N SER A 148 8.98 -0.69 1.79
CA SER A 148 9.86 0.08 2.68
C SER A 148 10.97 0.82 1.93
N VAL A 149 11.56 0.21 0.89
CA VAL A 149 12.54 0.87 0.00
C VAL A 149 11.93 2.11 -0.64
N ILE A 150 10.72 1.99 -1.19
CA ILE A 150 9.98 3.09 -1.83
C ILE A 150 9.74 4.24 -0.85
N GLN A 151 9.27 3.93 0.37
CA GLN A 151 9.03 4.98 1.38
C GLN A 151 10.32 5.70 1.78
N LEU A 152 11.45 4.98 1.86
CA LEU A 152 12.74 5.60 2.18
C LEU A 152 13.24 6.53 1.06
N ILE A 153 13.15 6.09 -0.22
CA ILE A 153 13.48 6.93 -1.39
C ILE A 153 12.57 8.17 -1.41
N ALA A 154 11.30 7.98 -1.06
CA ALA A 154 10.30 9.05 -1.02
C ALA A 154 10.60 10.11 0.03
N CYS A 155 11.02 9.72 1.24
CA CYS A 155 11.50 10.66 2.26
C CYS A 155 12.62 11.55 1.70
N ALA A 156 13.64 10.93 1.10
CA ALA A 156 14.78 11.65 0.53
C ALA A 156 14.40 12.54 -0.67
N SER A 157 13.46 12.08 -1.51
CA SER A 157 12.97 12.88 -2.62
C SER A 157 12.15 14.09 -2.16
N ASN A 158 11.35 13.95 -1.11
CA ASN A 158 10.48 15.02 -0.63
C ASN A 158 11.28 16.12 0.07
N ILE A 159 12.16 15.76 1.01
CA ILE A 159 12.99 16.76 1.71
C ILE A 159 13.89 17.55 0.76
N TYR A 160 14.34 16.95 -0.35
CA TYR A 160 15.14 17.63 -1.37
C TYR A 160 14.44 18.87 -1.96
N TYR A 161 13.10 18.86 -2.03
CA TYR A 161 12.36 20.03 -2.54
C TYR A 161 12.30 21.20 -1.57
N ILE A 162 12.53 20.96 -0.27
CA ILE A 162 12.71 22.00 0.76
C ILE A 162 14.17 22.41 0.83
N ASN A 163 15.08 21.44 0.86
CA ASN A 163 16.51 21.66 1.03
C ASN A 163 17.30 20.85 -0.01
N ASP A 164 17.75 21.55 -1.04
CA ASP A 164 18.53 21.05 -2.16
C ASP A 164 20.05 21.17 -1.94
N HIS A 165 20.51 21.58 -0.75
CA HIS A 165 21.94 21.65 -0.42
C HIS A 165 22.61 20.27 -0.34
N LEU A 166 21.83 19.23 -0.02
CA LEU A 166 22.27 17.84 -0.03
C LEU A 166 21.63 17.12 -1.20
N ASP A 167 22.40 16.26 -1.86
CA ASP A 167 21.84 15.39 -2.90
C ASP A 167 20.87 14.35 -2.32
N LYS A 168 19.95 13.85 -3.14
CA LYS A 168 18.92 12.87 -2.71
C LYS A 168 19.55 11.62 -2.10
N ARG A 169 20.72 11.18 -2.56
CA ARG A 169 21.43 10.03 -1.98
C ARG A 169 21.91 10.31 -0.56
N THR A 170 22.42 11.52 -0.30
CA THR A 170 22.84 11.96 1.02
C THR A 170 21.66 12.07 1.98
N TRP A 171 20.54 12.61 1.51
CA TRP A 171 19.28 12.55 2.25
C TRP A 171 18.82 11.11 2.53
N THR A 172 19.05 10.17 1.60
CA THR A 172 18.75 8.74 1.79
C THR A 172 19.60 8.12 2.91
N TYR A 173 20.86 8.53 3.09
CA TYR A 173 21.65 8.12 4.27
C TYR A 173 21.02 8.63 5.57
N ILE A 174 20.68 9.92 5.63
CA ILE A 174 20.10 10.52 6.84
C ILE A 174 18.77 9.85 7.19
N PHE A 175 17.85 9.77 6.23
CA PHE A 175 16.54 9.16 6.46
C PHE A 175 16.62 7.65 6.67
N GLY A 176 17.64 6.96 6.16
CA GLY A 176 17.87 5.55 6.45
C GLY A 176 18.20 5.34 7.93
N ALA A 177 19.07 6.18 8.49
CA ALA A 177 19.35 6.17 9.93
C ALA A 177 18.11 6.54 10.76
N CYS A 178 17.33 7.55 10.36
CA CYS A 178 16.08 7.89 11.04
C CYS A 178 15.08 6.72 10.99
N CYS A 179 14.85 6.13 9.82
CA CYS A 179 13.90 5.02 9.63
C CYS A 179 14.36 3.74 10.34
N ALA A 180 15.67 3.54 10.52
CA ALA A 180 16.19 2.43 11.32
C ALA A 180 15.72 2.49 12.78
N THR A 181 15.38 3.66 13.33
CA THR A 181 14.81 3.77 14.69
C THR A 181 13.45 3.08 14.84
N THR A 182 12.77 2.76 13.73
CA THR A 182 11.51 1.98 13.77
C THR A 182 11.67 0.58 14.34
N VAL A 183 12.90 0.05 14.45
CA VAL A 183 13.15 -1.23 15.13
C VAL A 183 12.70 -1.24 16.59
N PHE A 184 12.58 -0.07 17.22
CA PHE A 184 12.10 0.06 18.59
C PHE A 184 10.57 -0.01 18.71
N ILE A 185 9.82 -0.05 17.60
CA ILE A 185 8.35 -0.11 17.63
C ILE A 185 7.89 -1.50 18.06
N PRO A 186 7.25 -1.66 19.22
CA PRO A 186 6.99 -2.99 19.79
C PRO A 186 5.82 -3.74 19.13
N SER A 187 4.77 -3.03 18.70
CA SER A 187 3.52 -3.65 18.21
C SER A 187 2.66 -2.67 17.39
N PHE A 188 1.69 -3.23 16.63
CA PHE A 188 0.66 -2.51 15.87
C PHE A 188 -0.41 -1.83 16.72
N HIS A 189 -0.53 -2.18 18.01
CA HIS A 189 -1.63 -1.73 18.86
C HIS A 189 -1.73 -0.19 19.01
N ASN A 190 -0.63 0.54 18.78
CA ASN A 190 -0.57 2.00 18.92
C ASN A 190 -0.68 2.77 17.58
N TYR A 191 -0.95 2.10 16.46
CA TYR A 191 -0.94 2.73 15.14
C TYR A 191 -2.20 3.51 14.77
N ARG A 192 -3.28 3.43 15.55
CA ARG A 192 -4.53 4.14 15.30
C ARG A 192 -4.34 5.65 15.09
N ILE A 193 -3.59 6.30 16.00
CA ILE A 193 -3.30 7.73 15.91
C ILE A 193 -2.45 8.05 14.68
N TRP A 194 -1.52 7.16 14.33
CA TRP A 194 -0.65 7.30 13.17
C TRP A 194 -1.42 7.11 11.85
N SER A 195 -2.38 6.20 11.79
CA SER A 195 -3.30 6.04 10.64
C SER A 195 -4.17 7.28 10.46
N PHE A 196 -4.72 7.84 11.54
CA PHE A 196 -5.52 9.07 11.50
C PHE A 196 -4.70 10.28 11.03
N LEU A 197 -3.52 10.49 11.63
CA LEU A 197 -2.59 11.54 11.20
C LEU A 197 -2.19 11.32 9.73
N GLY A 198 -1.92 10.07 9.34
CA GLY A 198 -1.58 9.71 7.97
C GLY A 198 -2.65 10.13 6.96
N LEU A 199 -3.92 9.85 7.27
CA LEU A 199 -5.04 10.27 6.44
C LEU A 199 -5.15 11.79 6.34
N GLY A 200 -4.96 12.52 7.45
CA GLY A 200 -4.97 13.98 7.45
C GLY A 200 -3.86 14.57 6.57
N MET A 201 -2.64 14.02 6.66
CA MET A 201 -1.47 14.46 5.90
C MET A 201 -1.65 14.24 4.38
N THR A 202 -2.18 13.08 3.99
CA THR A 202 -2.44 12.75 2.57
C THR A 202 -3.63 13.52 2.01
N THR A 203 -4.68 13.73 2.81
CA THR A 203 -5.84 14.54 2.43
C THR A 203 -5.42 15.99 2.18
N TYR A 204 -4.67 16.60 3.11
CA TYR A 204 -4.13 17.94 2.92
C TYR A 204 -3.32 18.02 1.63
N THR A 205 -2.39 17.07 1.45
CA THR A 205 -1.50 17.08 0.28
C THR A 205 -2.27 16.94 -1.02
N ALA A 206 -3.21 16.00 -1.12
CA ALA A 206 -3.99 15.78 -2.32
C ALA A 206 -4.82 17.02 -2.72
N TRP A 207 -5.49 17.63 -1.75
CA TRP A 207 -6.26 18.84 -2.00
C TRP A 207 -5.38 20.06 -2.25
N TYR A 208 -4.22 20.16 -1.58
CA TYR A 208 -3.21 21.16 -1.91
C TYR A 208 -2.76 21.04 -3.37
N LEU A 209 -2.38 19.84 -3.84
CA LEU A 209 -1.97 19.61 -5.23
C LEU A 209 -3.07 20.03 -6.21
N THR A 210 -4.31 19.66 -5.90
CA THR A 210 -5.49 20.01 -6.72
C THR A 210 -5.68 21.51 -6.82
N ILE A 211 -5.77 22.19 -5.68
CA ILE A 211 -6.05 23.63 -5.59
C ILE A 211 -4.87 24.43 -6.16
N ALA A 212 -3.63 24.07 -5.81
CA ALA A 212 -2.44 24.76 -6.28
C ALA A 212 -2.28 24.67 -7.80
N ALA A 213 -2.56 23.51 -8.40
CA ALA A 213 -2.53 23.35 -9.86
C ALA A 213 -3.63 24.19 -10.56
N ILE A 214 -4.84 24.22 -10.00
CA ILE A 214 -5.94 25.04 -10.54
C ILE A 214 -5.61 26.53 -10.45
N VAL A 215 -5.11 26.99 -9.30
CA VAL A 215 -4.76 28.40 -9.06
C VAL A 215 -3.55 28.83 -9.90
N HIS A 216 -2.57 27.94 -10.06
CA HIS A 216 -1.44 28.18 -10.94
C HIS A 216 -1.89 28.32 -12.41
N GLY A 217 -2.91 27.56 -12.81
CA GLY A 217 -3.36 27.48 -14.20
C GLY A 217 -2.39 26.70 -15.08
N GLN A 218 -2.73 26.60 -16.36
CA GLN A 218 -1.86 25.94 -17.34
C GLN A 218 -0.58 26.73 -17.56
N VAL A 219 0.55 26.02 -17.56
CA VAL A 219 1.82 26.61 -18.01
C VAL A 219 1.71 27.04 -19.47
N GLU A 220 2.48 28.06 -19.85
CA GLU A 220 2.46 28.58 -21.22
C GLU A 220 2.83 27.47 -22.22
N ASN A 221 2.04 27.34 -23.29
CA ASN A 221 2.19 26.32 -24.33
C ASN A 221 2.19 24.87 -23.77
N VAL A 222 1.40 24.60 -22.72
CA VAL A 222 1.26 23.24 -22.18
C VAL A 222 0.84 22.26 -23.27
N THR A 223 1.52 21.12 -23.34
CA THR A 223 1.20 20.04 -24.25
C THR A 223 0.70 18.82 -23.48
N HIS A 224 -0.42 18.26 -23.90
CA HIS A 224 -0.98 17.01 -23.38
C HIS A 224 -0.96 15.95 -24.47
N THR A 225 0.22 15.41 -24.76
CA THR A 225 0.36 14.52 -25.92
C THR A 225 -0.21 13.12 -25.69
N GLY A 226 -0.43 12.74 -24.43
CA GLY A 226 -0.86 11.40 -24.07
C GLY A 226 0.21 10.35 -24.39
N PRO A 227 -0.17 9.09 -24.63
CA PRO A 227 0.79 7.99 -24.71
C PRO A 227 1.56 8.00 -26.04
N LYS A 228 2.77 8.58 -26.01
CA LYS A 228 3.72 8.60 -27.16
C LYS A 228 4.36 7.24 -27.47
N LYS A 229 4.46 6.36 -26.47
CA LYS A 229 5.18 5.07 -26.56
C LYS A 229 4.49 4.01 -25.73
N LEU A 230 4.45 2.77 -26.22
CA LEU A 230 3.88 1.62 -25.49
C LEU A 230 4.54 1.41 -24.12
N VAL A 231 5.86 1.60 -24.02
CA VAL A 231 6.59 1.51 -22.74
C VAL A 231 6.05 2.50 -21.72
N LEU A 232 5.77 3.75 -22.12
CA LEU A 232 5.21 4.75 -21.20
C LEU A 232 3.79 4.35 -20.79
N TYR A 233 2.95 3.95 -21.76
CA TYR A 233 1.57 3.55 -21.51
C TYR A 233 1.48 2.43 -20.46
N PHE A 234 2.19 1.32 -20.66
CA PHE A 234 2.14 0.20 -19.73
C PHE A 234 2.87 0.45 -18.41
N THR A 235 3.91 1.30 -18.40
CA THR A 235 4.54 1.77 -17.14
C THR A 235 3.54 2.57 -16.30
N GLY A 236 2.81 3.51 -16.92
CA GLY A 236 1.81 4.32 -16.24
C GLY A 236 0.62 3.50 -15.75
N ALA A 237 0.13 2.56 -16.57
CA ALA A 237 -0.95 1.65 -16.18
C ALA A 237 -0.57 0.83 -14.95
N THR A 238 0.68 0.38 -14.89
CA THR A 238 1.21 -0.41 -13.78
C THR A 238 1.42 0.42 -12.51
N ASN A 239 1.83 1.69 -12.64
CA ASN A 239 1.92 2.58 -11.50
C ASN A 239 0.53 2.90 -10.90
N ILE A 240 -0.51 2.97 -11.74
CA ILE A 240 -1.90 3.02 -11.25
C ILE A 240 -2.30 1.70 -10.59
N LEU A 241 -1.96 0.55 -11.17
CA LEU A 241 -2.21 -0.76 -10.56
C LEU A 241 -1.59 -0.87 -9.15
N TYR A 242 -0.38 -0.31 -8.96
CA TYR A 242 0.29 -0.19 -7.65
C TYR A 242 -0.48 0.66 -6.64
N THR A 243 -1.25 1.66 -7.08
CA THR A 243 -1.98 2.59 -6.20
C THR A 243 -2.93 1.87 -5.25
N PHE A 244 -3.48 0.73 -5.66
CA PHE A 244 -4.41 -0.06 -4.85
C PHE A 244 -3.74 -1.27 -4.19
N GLY A 245 -2.42 -1.20 -3.94
CA GLY A 245 -1.59 -2.29 -3.43
C GLY A 245 -1.68 -2.61 -1.92
N GLY A 246 -2.68 -2.09 -1.19
CA GLY A 246 -2.75 -2.15 0.28
C GLY A 246 -3.03 -3.54 0.89
N HIS A 247 -3.14 -4.59 0.08
CA HIS A 247 -3.64 -5.92 0.50
C HIS A 247 -2.70 -6.68 1.43
N ALA A 248 -1.41 -6.34 1.44
CA ALA A 248 -0.39 -7.06 2.21
C ALA A 248 -0.59 -7.02 3.73
N VAL A 249 -1.35 -6.04 4.23
CA VAL A 249 -1.68 -5.87 5.67
C VAL A 249 -3.18 -6.01 5.96
N THR A 250 -3.97 -6.39 4.95
CA THR A 250 -5.44 -6.42 5.05
C THR A 250 -5.92 -7.47 6.06
N VAL A 251 -5.26 -8.62 6.15
CA VAL A 251 -5.64 -9.69 7.08
C VAL A 251 -5.38 -9.28 8.52
N GLU A 252 -4.25 -8.63 8.78
CA GLU A 252 -3.89 -8.10 10.09
C GLU A 252 -4.88 -7.03 10.55
N ILE A 253 -5.31 -6.14 9.63
CA ILE A 253 -6.36 -5.15 9.92
C ILE A 253 -7.69 -5.84 10.23
N MET A 254 -8.11 -6.82 9.41
CA MET A 254 -9.34 -7.59 9.64
C MET A 254 -9.31 -8.35 10.96
N HIS A 255 -8.15 -8.87 11.34
CA HIS A 255 -7.98 -9.60 12.58
C HIS A 255 -8.12 -8.68 13.80
N ALA A 256 -7.65 -7.44 13.69
CA ALA A 256 -7.82 -6.42 14.73
C ALA A 256 -9.24 -5.85 14.83
N MET A 257 -10.17 -6.20 13.92
CA MET A 257 -11.55 -5.70 13.96
C MET A 257 -12.43 -6.52 14.90
N TRP A 258 -13.35 -5.83 15.59
CA TRP A 258 -14.43 -6.48 16.34
C TRP A 258 -15.37 -7.26 15.42
N LYS A 259 -15.70 -6.71 14.24
CA LYS A 259 -16.60 -7.35 13.26
C LYS A 259 -15.95 -7.50 11.89
N PRO A 260 -15.04 -8.48 11.70
CA PRO A 260 -14.26 -8.63 10.46
C PRO A 260 -15.09 -8.78 9.18
N GLN A 261 -16.33 -9.27 9.29
CA GLN A 261 -17.29 -9.43 8.18
C GLN A 261 -17.61 -8.10 7.50
N LYS A 262 -17.48 -6.98 8.22
CA LYS A 262 -17.75 -5.65 7.67
C LYS A 262 -16.59 -5.12 6.82
N PHE A 263 -15.42 -5.75 6.86
CA PHE A 263 -14.20 -5.25 6.20
C PHE A 263 -14.39 -4.99 4.70
N LYS A 264 -15.11 -5.88 4.00
CA LYS A 264 -15.41 -5.72 2.57
C LYS A 264 -16.06 -4.39 2.20
N TYR A 265 -16.97 -3.89 3.03
CA TYR A 265 -17.61 -2.60 2.82
C TYR A 265 -16.69 -1.45 3.20
N ILE A 266 -15.94 -1.63 4.30
CA ILE A 266 -14.96 -0.64 4.78
C ILE A 266 -13.91 -0.35 3.71
N TYR A 267 -13.36 -1.39 3.10
CA TYR A 267 -12.35 -1.24 2.06
C TYR A 267 -12.92 -0.51 0.85
N LEU A 268 -14.15 -0.85 0.41
CA LEU A 268 -14.83 -0.14 -0.68
C LEU A 268 -15.03 1.35 -0.35
N TYR A 269 -15.53 1.69 0.84
CA TYR A 269 -15.69 3.08 1.26
C TYR A 269 -14.35 3.82 1.37
N ALA A 270 -13.28 3.14 1.81
CA ALA A 270 -11.93 3.69 1.81
C ALA A 270 -11.47 3.98 0.38
N THR A 271 -11.71 3.08 -0.57
CA THR A 271 -11.38 3.29 -1.98
C THR A 271 -12.18 4.43 -2.62
N LEU A 272 -13.47 4.57 -2.30
CA LEU A 272 -14.27 5.71 -2.76
C LEU A 272 -13.71 7.03 -2.23
N PHE A 273 -13.28 7.08 -0.96
CA PHE A 273 -12.60 8.24 -0.42
C PHE A 273 -11.25 8.49 -1.11
N VAL A 274 -10.44 7.45 -1.34
CA VAL A 274 -9.18 7.53 -2.09
C VAL A 274 -9.39 8.14 -3.48
N PHE A 275 -10.49 7.85 -4.17
CA PHE A 275 -10.80 8.49 -5.44
C PHE A 275 -10.97 10.01 -5.32
N THR A 276 -11.55 10.50 -4.23
CA THR A 276 -11.68 11.95 -3.98
C THR A 276 -10.33 12.64 -3.80
N LEU A 277 -9.29 11.90 -3.38
CA LEU A 277 -7.93 12.42 -3.24
C LEU A 277 -7.14 12.28 -4.54
N THR A 278 -7.22 11.10 -5.17
CA THR A 278 -6.36 10.71 -6.29
C THR A 278 -6.80 11.25 -7.63
N LEU A 279 -8.11 11.26 -7.94
CA LEU A 279 -8.59 11.75 -9.23
C LEU A 279 -8.43 13.27 -9.36
N PRO A 280 -8.92 14.11 -8.42
CA PRO A 280 -8.79 15.56 -8.57
C PRO A 280 -7.33 16.01 -8.64
N SER A 281 -6.46 15.45 -7.80
CA SER A 281 -5.04 15.81 -7.78
C SER A 281 -4.31 15.40 -9.06
N ALA A 282 -4.52 14.17 -9.55
CA ALA A 282 -3.91 13.70 -10.79
C ALA A 282 -4.41 14.50 -12.00
N ILE A 283 -5.72 14.73 -12.09
CA ILE A 283 -6.35 15.49 -13.19
C ILE A 283 -5.85 16.93 -13.19
N ALA A 284 -5.90 17.63 -12.06
CA ALA A 284 -5.55 19.04 -11.99
C ALA A 284 -4.07 19.29 -12.28
N VAL A 285 -3.18 18.49 -11.68
CA VAL A 285 -1.72 18.63 -11.90
C VAL A 285 -1.36 18.26 -13.33
N TYR A 286 -1.93 17.18 -13.89
CA TYR A 286 -1.69 16.85 -15.30
C TYR A 286 -2.26 17.91 -16.26
N TRP A 287 -3.44 18.45 -15.97
CA TRP A 287 -4.04 19.53 -16.74
C TRP A 287 -3.16 20.79 -16.73
N ALA A 288 -2.59 21.17 -15.59
CA ALA A 288 -1.76 22.35 -15.44
C ALA A 288 -0.38 22.21 -16.11
N PHE A 289 0.28 21.06 -15.98
CA PHE A 289 1.70 20.89 -16.36
C PHE A 289 1.95 19.97 -17.58
N GLY A 290 0.98 19.15 -17.98
CA GLY A 290 1.06 18.29 -19.16
C GLY A 290 2.30 17.40 -19.19
N ASP A 291 2.98 17.38 -20.33
CA ASP A 291 4.15 16.53 -20.58
C ASP A 291 5.37 16.86 -19.71
N GLN A 292 5.44 18.01 -19.01
CA GLN A 292 6.57 18.32 -18.10
C GLN A 292 6.71 17.26 -16.99
N LEU A 293 5.60 16.62 -16.62
CA LEU A 293 5.56 15.53 -15.64
C LEU A 293 6.35 14.31 -16.10
N LEU A 294 6.54 14.08 -17.40
CA LEU A 294 7.30 12.92 -17.91
C LEU A 294 8.76 12.90 -17.42
N ASP A 295 9.33 14.07 -17.17
CA ASP A 295 10.68 14.27 -16.64
C ASP A 295 10.71 14.62 -15.14
N HIS A 296 9.53 14.71 -14.51
CA HIS A 296 9.31 15.16 -13.14
C HIS A 296 8.31 14.24 -12.44
N SER A 297 8.79 13.07 -12.01
CA SER A 297 7.92 12.02 -11.47
C SER A 297 7.22 12.37 -10.14
N ASN A 298 7.73 13.34 -9.39
CA ASN A 298 7.12 13.82 -8.14
C ASN A 298 6.42 15.18 -8.36
N ALA A 299 5.12 15.23 -8.12
CA ALA A 299 4.27 16.40 -8.36
C ALA A 299 4.75 17.71 -7.68
N PHE A 300 5.39 17.63 -6.51
CA PHE A 300 5.91 18.83 -5.83
C PHE A 300 7.00 19.56 -6.60
N SER A 301 7.69 18.87 -7.52
CA SER A 301 8.79 19.47 -8.29
C SER A 301 8.35 20.56 -9.26
N LEU A 302 7.09 20.52 -9.73
CA LEU A 302 6.55 21.48 -10.69
C LEU A 302 5.75 22.60 -10.02
N LEU A 303 5.37 22.44 -8.76
CA LEU A 303 4.63 23.47 -8.02
C LEU A 303 5.58 24.53 -7.44
N PRO A 304 5.21 25.82 -7.53
CA PRO A 304 6.05 26.92 -7.06
C PRO A 304 6.29 26.84 -5.54
N ARG A 305 7.50 27.22 -5.12
CA ARG A 305 7.87 27.29 -3.68
C ARG A 305 6.91 28.24 -2.95
N SER A 306 6.28 27.74 -1.89
CA SER A 306 5.39 28.50 -1.01
C SER A 306 5.26 27.77 0.32
N GLY A 307 4.86 28.48 1.39
CA GLY A 307 4.63 27.86 2.70
C GLY A 307 3.59 26.73 2.67
N TRP A 308 2.58 26.84 1.79
CA TRP A 308 1.58 25.80 1.56
C TRP A 308 2.19 24.55 0.92
N ARG A 309 3.04 24.75 -0.11
CA ARG A 309 3.77 23.64 -0.73
C ARG A 309 4.66 22.93 0.28
N ASP A 310 5.44 23.70 1.03
CA ASP A 310 6.42 23.15 1.96
C ASP A 310 5.74 22.45 3.14
N THR A 311 4.57 22.94 3.58
CA THR A 311 3.70 22.22 4.52
C THR A 311 3.29 20.86 3.93
N GLY A 312 2.84 20.81 2.68
CA GLY A 312 2.51 19.55 2.01
C GLY A 312 3.70 18.58 1.94
N VAL A 313 4.89 19.09 1.63
CA VAL A 313 6.12 18.29 1.60
C VAL A 313 6.47 17.74 2.99
N ILE A 314 6.37 18.54 4.06
CA ILE A 314 6.63 18.11 5.44
C ILE A 314 5.61 17.07 5.89
N LEU A 315 4.32 17.29 5.61
CA LEU A 315 3.26 16.34 5.97
C LEU A 315 3.44 15.01 5.24
N MET A 316 3.79 15.04 3.96
CA MET A 316 4.16 13.81 3.25
C MET A 316 5.38 13.16 3.88
N LEU A 317 6.45 13.88 4.15
CA LEU A 317 7.67 13.33 4.76
C LEU A 317 7.36 12.55 6.06
N ILE A 318 6.53 13.11 6.94
CA ILE A 318 6.08 12.44 8.16
C ILE A 318 5.23 11.20 7.82
N HIS A 319 4.33 11.32 6.84
CA HIS A 319 3.55 10.19 6.35
C HIS A 319 4.44 9.04 5.84
N GLN A 320 5.46 9.33 5.00
CA GLN A 320 6.36 8.32 4.46
C GLN A 320 7.08 7.57 5.60
N PHE A 321 7.56 8.30 6.61
CA PHE A 321 8.20 7.69 7.78
C PHE A 321 7.27 6.71 8.51
N ILE A 322 6.00 7.08 8.71
CA ILE A 322 4.99 6.20 9.31
C ILE A 322 4.75 4.97 8.43
N THR A 323 4.58 5.16 7.12
CA THR A 323 4.36 4.04 6.18
C THR A 323 5.57 3.11 6.07
N PHE A 324 6.79 3.62 6.23
CA PHE A 324 7.99 2.78 6.35
C PHE A 324 7.87 1.87 7.57
N GLY A 325 7.46 2.41 8.73
CA GLY A 325 7.22 1.63 9.94
C GLY A 325 6.16 0.54 9.72
N PHE A 326 5.05 0.87 9.06
CA PHE A 326 4.00 -0.09 8.70
C PHE A 326 4.50 -1.22 7.80
N ALA A 327 5.31 -0.91 6.79
CA ALA A 327 5.83 -1.91 5.86
C ALA A 327 6.94 -2.78 6.48
N CYS A 328 7.80 -2.22 7.33
CA CYS A 328 8.89 -2.94 7.99
C CYS A 328 8.44 -3.81 9.17
N THR A 329 7.40 -3.43 9.90
CA THR A 329 7.00 -4.13 11.14
C THR A 329 6.64 -5.62 10.90
N PRO A 330 5.87 -6.00 9.86
CA PRO A 330 5.62 -7.42 9.60
C PRO A 330 6.89 -8.18 9.22
N LEU A 331 7.84 -7.53 8.52
CA LEU A 331 9.15 -8.12 8.21
C LEU A 331 9.96 -8.38 9.49
N TYR A 332 9.93 -7.46 10.45
CA TYR A 332 10.53 -7.65 11.76
C TYR A 332 9.96 -8.87 12.47
N PHE A 333 8.64 -9.04 12.46
CA PHE A 333 8.02 -10.21 13.11
C PHE A 333 8.34 -11.53 12.40
N VAL A 334 8.32 -11.55 11.07
CA VAL A 334 8.74 -12.75 10.32
C VAL A 334 10.20 -13.08 10.64
N TRP A 335 11.08 -12.09 10.63
CA TRP A 335 12.50 -12.27 10.95
C TRP A 335 12.71 -12.74 12.39
N GLU A 336 12.04 -12.12 13.37
CA GLU A 336 12.07 -12.53 14.77
C GLU A 336 11.63 -13.98 14.97
N LYS A 337 10.58 -14.42 14.27
CA LYS A 337 10.11 -15.81 14.30
C LYS A 337 11.16 -16.76 13.73
N VAL A 338 11.82 -16.38 12.63
CA VAL A 338 12.88 -17.18 11.99
C VAL A 338 14.07 -17.38 12.92
N ILE A 339 14.48 -16.35 13.66
CA ILE A 339 15.62 -16.42 14.59
C ILE A 339 15.23 -16.84 16.02
N GLY A 340 13.94 -17.15 16.27
CA GLY A 340 13.45 -17.57 17.59
C GLY A 340 13.39 -16.48 18.66
N MET A 341 13.38 -15.20 18.27
CA MET A 341 13.44 -14.04 19.19
C MET A 341 12.08 -13.37 19.43
N HIS A 342 11.01 -13.84 18.80
CA HIS A 342 9.69 -13.18 18.81
C HIS A 342 9.10 -12.99 20.22
N ASP A 343 9.27 -13.98 21.10
CA ASP A 343 8.71 -13.98 22.46
C ASP A 343 9.59 -13.26 23.49
N THR A 344 10.69 -12.64 23.04
CA THR A 344 11.63 -11.94 23.92
C THR A 344 10.98 -10.70 24.56
N LYS A 345 11.04 -10.59 25.89
CA LYS A 345 10.45 -9.45 26.62
C LYS A 345 11.24 -8.13 26.47
N SER A 346 12.56 -8.21 26.23
CA SER A 346 13.42 -7.02 26.09
C SER A 346 13.27 -6.37 24.70
N ILE A 347 12.77 -5.13 24.68
CA ILE A 347 12.64 -4.33 23.45
C ILE A 347 14.01 -4.02 22.84
N CYS A 348 15.03 -3.74 23.66
CA CYS A 348 16.38 -3.42 23.16
C CYS A 348 17.00 -4.62 22.42
N LEU A 349 16.84 -5.82 22.98
CA LEU A 349 17.36 -7.05 22.36
C LEU A 349 16.62 -7.36 21.05
N ARG A 350 15.29 -7.16 21.01
CA ARG A 350 14.50 -7.27 19.78
C ARG A 350 14.89 -6.22 18.74
N ALA A 351 15.08 -4.98 19.16
CA ALA A 351 15.53 -3.89 18.29
C ALA A 351 16.86 -4.21 17.61
N LEU A 352 17.85 -4.70 18.37
CA LEU A 352 19.13 -5.15 17.83
C LEU A 352 18.94 -6.29 16.82
N ALA A 353 18.08 -7.26 17.15
CA ALA A 353 17.78 -8.40 16.28
C ALA A 353 17.06 -8.02 14.97
N ARG A 354 16.37 -6.87 14.93
CA ARG A 354 15.65 -6.34 13.76
C ARG A 354 16.51 -5.51 12.82
N LEU A 355 17.60 -4.91 13.30
CA LEU A 355 18.49 -4.08 12.47
C LEU A 355 18.95 -4.76 11.16
N PRO A 356 19.27 -6.08 11.15
CA PRO A 356 19.61 -6.79 9.90
C PRO A 356 18.55 -6.71 8.81
N VAL A 357 17.26 -6.52 9.16
CA VAL A 357 16.17 -6.35 8.19
C VAL A 357 16.22 -4.99 7.51
N VAL A 358 16.67 -3.95 8.21
CA VAL A 358 16.73 -2.57 7.68
C VAL A 358 17.90 -2.38 6.71
N ILE A 359 19.03 -3.08 6.94
CA ILE A 359 20.24 -2.97 6.13
C ILE A 359 19.98 -3.18 4.62
N PRO A 360 19.34 -4.29 4.16
CA PRO A 360 19.08 -4.48 2.74
C PRO A 360 18.11 -3.45 2.17
N ILE A 361 17.12 -2.99 2.96
CA ILE A 361 16.19 -1.94 2.56
C ILE A 361 16.95 -0.64 2.30
N TRP A 362 17.82 -0.27 3.22
CA TRP A 362 18.64 0.93 3.12
C TRP A 362 19.58 0.85 1.92
N PHE A 363 20.27 -0.29 1.74
CA PHE A 363 21.14 -0.53 0.59
C PHE A 363 20.39 -0.40 -0.74
N LEU A 364 19.22 -1.02 -0.87
CA LEU A 364 18.40 -0.97 -2.08
C LEU A 364 17.91 0.45 -2.40
N ALA A 365 17.59 1.25 -1.38
CA ALA A 365 17.20 2.65 -1.57
C ALA A 365 18.36 3.52 -2.09
N ILE A 366 19.61 3.22 -1.69
CA ILE A 366 20.80 3.95 -2.12
C ILE A 366 21.18 3.56 -3.56
N ILE A 367 21.15 2.27 -3.90
CA ILE A 367 21.58 1.77 -5.22
C ILE A 367 20.58 2.13 -6.33
N PHE A 368 19.27 2.14 -6.04
CA PHE A 368 18.19 2.39 -7.00
C PHE A 368 17.30 3.58 -6.60
N PRO A 369 17.77 4.84 -6.69
CA PRO A 369 17.03 6.03 -6.25
C PRO A 369 15.92 6.48 -7.23
N PHE A 370 15.35 5.55 -8.00
CA PHE A 370 14.46 5.84 -9.14
C PHE A 370 12.98 5.84 -8.74
N PHE A 371 12.57 6.92 -8.08
CA PHE A 371 11.29 7.04 -7.37
C PHE A 371 10.02 6.64 -8.18
N GLY A 372 9.88 7.04 -9.45
CA GLY A 372 8.77 6.57 -10.32
C GLY A 372 8.97 5.17 -10.91
N PRO A 373 10.10 4.89 -11.57
CA PRO A 373 10.39 3.58 -12.16
C PRO A 373 10.28 2.40 -11.19
N ILE A 374 10.80 2.54 -9.96
CA ILE A 374 10.73 1.47 -8.95
C ILE A 374 9.28 1.16 -8.54
N ASN A 375 8.41 2.17 -8.42
CA ASN A 375 6.99 1.97 -8.10
C ASN A 375 6.31 1.13 -9.19
N SER A 376 6.57 1.45 -10.45
CA SER A 376 6.00 0.71 -11.56
C SER A 376 6.53 -0.74 -11.62
N ALA A 377 7.82 -0.96 -11.37
CA ALA A 377 8.40 -2.31 -11.36
C ALA A 377 7.82 -3.18 -10.23
N VAL A 378 7.70 -2.62 -9.02
CA VAL A 378 7.06 -3.28 -7.88
C VAL A 378 5.57 -3.55 -8.17
N GLY A 379 4.89 -2.62 -8.82
CA GLY A 379 3.54 -2.78 -9.36
C GLY A 379 3.40 -4.03 -10.23
N ALA A 380 4.22 -4.14 -11.27
CA ALA A 380 4.13 -5.23 -12.24
C ALA A 380 4.50 -6.59 -11.64
N LEU A 381 5.57 -6.63 -10.83
CA LEU A 381 6.20 -7.88 -10.42
C LEU A 381 5.66 -8.42 -9.10
N LEU A 382 5.19 -7.56 -8.19
CA LEU A 382 4.79 -7.97 -6.85
C LEU A 382 3.31 -7.70 -6.59
N VAL A 383 2.83 -6.49 -6.86
CA VAL A 383 1.43 -6.09 -6.60
C VAL A 383 0.48 -6.92 -7.45
N THR A 384 0.78 -7.11 -8.75
CA THR A 384 0.06 -8.03 -9.64
C THR A 384 -0.26 -9.36 -8.95
N PHE A 385 0.71 -9.97 -8.26
CA PHE A 385 0.51 -11.25 -7.59
C PHE A 385 -0.16 -11.11 -6.23
N THR A 386 0.39 -10.28 -5.35
CA THR A 386 -0.06 -10.14 -3.94
C THR A 386 -1.50 -9.64 -3.85
N VAL A 387 -1.88 -8.69 -4.72
CA VAL A 387 -3.17 -7.98 -4.63
C VAL A 387 -4.23 -8.58 -5.53
N TYR A 388 -3.85 -9.12 -6.69
CA TYR A 388 -4.82 -9.55 -7.71
C TYR A 388 -4.80 -11.05 -7.97
N ILE A 389 -3.69 -11.60 -8.45
CA ILE A 389 -3.64 -13.00 -8.92
C ILE A 389 -3.81 -13.99 -7.75
N ILE A 390 -3.04 -13.85 -6.67
CA ILE A 390 -3.07 -14.81 -5.55
C ILE A 390 -4.44 -14.83 -4.88
N PRO A 391 -5.06 -13.70 -4.48
CA PRO A 391 -6.39 -13.71 -3.87
C PRO A 391 -7.47 -14.30 -4.78
N ALA A 392 -7.50 -13.93 -6.06
CA ALA A 392 -8.49 -14.42 -7.01
C ALA A 392 -8.34 -15.94 -7.26
N SER A 393 -7.10 -16.41 -7.41
CA SER A 393 -6.79 -17.83 -7.58
C SER A 393 -7.11 -18.63 -6.32
N ALA A 394 -6.71 -18.12 -5.15
CA ALA A 394 -6.96 -18.77 -3.87
C ALA A 394 -8.46 -18.92 -3.60
N HIS A 395 -9.26 -17.91 -3.96
CA HIS A 395 -10.72 -17.99 -3.86
C HIS A 395 -11.30 -19.09 -4.77
N MET A 396 -10.91 -19.12 -6.05
CA MET A 396 -11.38 -20.16 -6.98
C MET A 396 -10.98 -21.57 -6.51
N LEU A 397 -9.76 -21.74 -5.99
CA LEU A 397 -9.28 -23.05 -5.55
C LEU A 397 -9.91 -23.51 -4.24
N THR A 398 -10.12 -22.60 -3.28
CA THR A 398 -10.79 -22.90 -2.00
C THR A 398 -12.20 -23.42 -2.23
N TYR A 399 -12.93 -22.85 -3.20
CA TYR A 399 -14.31 -23.20 -3.50
C TYR A 399 -14.49 -24.12 -4.72
N ARG A 400 -13.46 -24.89 -5.11
CA ARG A 400 -13.49 -25.74 -6.31
C ARG A 400 -14.54 -26.86 -6.26
N SER A 401 -14.82 -27.40 -5.08
CA SER A 401 -15.78 -28.51 -4.93
C SER A 401 -17.20 -27.99 -4.66
N ALA A 402 -18.22 -28.78 -5.04
CA ALA A 402 -19.61 -28.44 -4.73
C ALA A 402 -19.85 -28.38 -3.21
N SER A 403 -19.25 -29.30 -2.45
CA SER A 403 -19.32 -29.32 -0.99
C SER A 403 -18.72 -28.05 -0.37
N ALA A 404 -17.56 -27.57 -0.84
CA ALA A 404 -16.97 -26.34 -0.32
C ALA A 404 -17.87 -25.12 -0.54
N ARG A 405 -18.55 -25.04 -1.69
CA ARG A 405 -19.50 -23.96 -2.01
C ARG A 405 -20.77 -24.02 -1.17
N GLN A 406 -21.30 -25.23 -0.95
CA GLN A 406 -22.47 -25.44 -0.09
C GLN A 406 -22.17 -25.09 1.38
N ASN A 407 -20.96 -25.40 1.85
CA ASN A 407 -20.53 -25.19 3.23
C ASN A 407 -19.78 -23.88 3.46
N ALA A 408 -19.66 -23.02 2.44
CA ALA A 408 -18.97 -21.73 2.53
C ALA A 408 -19.54 -20.89 3.69
N ALA A 409 -18.63 -20.32 4.48
CA ALA A 409 -18.94 -19.48 5.64
C ALA A 409 -19.68 -18.20 5.22
N GLU A 410 -19.30 -17.59 4.09
CA GLU A 410 -20.06 -16.53 3.45
C GLU A 410 -20.69 -17.03 2.15
N LYS A 411 -21.98 -16.70 1.94
CA LYS A 411 -22.67 -16.96 0.68
C LYS A 411 -22.37 -15.89 -0.35
N LEU A 412 -22.69 -16.21 -1.60
CA LEU A 412 -22.55 -15.28 -2.72
C LEU A 412 -23.31 -13.98 -2.41
N PRO A 413 -22.75 -12.81 -2.79
CA PRO A 413 -23.40 -11.54 -2.58
C PRO A 413 -24.62 -11.41 -3.49
N PHE A 414 -25.59 -10.58 -3.09
CA PHE A 414 -26.87 -10.44 -3.81
C PHE A 414 -26.73 -10.08 -5.31
N PHE A 415 -25.65 -9.41 -5.69
CA PHE A 415 -25.38 -8.99 -7.06
C PHE A 415 -24.65 -10.04 -7.91
N ILE A 416 -24.21 -11.17 -7.32
CA ILE A 416 -23.61 -12.30 -8.03
C ILE A 416 -24.55 -13.50 -7.92
N PRO A 417 -25.40 -13.77 -8.93
CA PRO A 417 -26.43 -14.81 -8.83
C PRO A 417 -25.89 -16.24 -8.91
N SER A 418 -24.61 -16.45 -9.29
CA SER A 418 -24.05 -17.80 -9.44
C SER A 418 -22.55 -17.87 -9.17
N TRP A 419 -22.11 -19.05 -8.71
CA TRP A 419 -20.68 -19.35 -8.56
C TRP A 419 -19.93 -19.33 -9.90
N THR A 420 -20.61 -19.65 -11.01
CA THR A 420 -20.03 -19.54 -12.35
C THR A 420 -19.63 -18.10 -12.64
N LEU A 421 -20.50 -17.12 -12.36
CA LEU A 421 -20.16 -15.71 -12.54
C LEU A 421 -18.99 -15.28 -11.65
N MET A 422 -18.98 -15.72 -10.38
CA MET A 422 -17.86 -15.48 -9.46
C MET A 422 -16.52 -15.95 -10.03
N TYR A 423 -16.50 -17.15 -10.65
CA TYR A 423 -15.31 -17.71 -11.28
C TYR A 423 -14.92 -16.97 -12.55
N VAL A 424 -15.88 -16.55 -13.37
CA VAL A 424 -15.62 -15.78 -14.59
C VAL A 424 -14.97 -14.43 -14.23
N ILE A 425 -15.48 -13.72 -13.22
CA ILE A 425 -14.89 -12.46 -12.77
C ILE A 425 -13.48 -12.70 -12.24
N ASN A 426 -13.28 -13.71 -11.39
CA ASN A 426 -11.95 -14.00 -10.84
C ASN A 426 -10.95 -14.43 -11.92
N ALA A 427 -11.38 -15.26 -12.88
CA ALA A 427 -10.56 -15.65 -14.02
C ALA A 427 -10.20 -14.44 -14.89
N PHE A 428 -11.15 -13.52 -15.12
CA PHE A 428 -10.89 -12.27 -15.82
C PHE A 428 -9.84 -11.43 -15.08
N VAL A 429 -9.95 -11.26 -13.76
CA VAL A 429 -8.94 -10.54 -12.95
C VAL A 429 -7.56 -11.17 -13.11
N VAL A 430 -7.46 -12.50 -12.98
CA VAL A 430 -6.19 -13.22 -13.13
C VAL A 430 -5.60 -13.02 -14.52
N VAL A 431 -6.37 -13.26 -15.58
CA VAL A 431 -5.89 -13.16 -16.96
C VAL A 431 -5.53 -11.72 -17.33
N TRP A 432 -6.38 -10.75 -16.99
CA TRP A 432 -6.14 -9.34 -17.27
C TRP A 432 -4.85 -8.87 -16.61
N VAL A 433 -4.70 -9.13 -15.30
CA VAL A 433 -3.54 -8.63 -14.54
C VAL A 433 -2.27 -9.40 -14.91
N LEU A 434 -2.37 -10.69 -15.28
CA LEU A 434 -1.24 -11.44 -15.82
C LEU A 434 -0.74 -10.86 -17.15
N VAL A 435 -1.65 -10.49 -18.06
CA VAL A 435 -1.29 -9.97 -19.39
C VAL A 435 -0.88 -8.51 -19.33
N VAL A 436 -1.70 -7.64 -18.73
CA VAL A 436 -1.50 -6.19 -18.73
C VAL A 436 -0.54 -5.76 -17.61
N GLY A 437 -0.69 -6.31 -16.41
CA GLY A 437 0.14 -5.98 -15.25
C GLY A 437 1.51 -6.63 -15.30
N PHE A 438 1.57 -7.97 -15.28
CA PHE A 438 2.84 -8.70 -15.29
C PHE A 438 3.50 -8.76 -16.68
N GLY A 439 2.74 -9.09 -17.73
CA GLY A 439 3.27 -9.23 -19.09
C GLY A 439 3.77 -7.90 -19.67
N PHE A 440 2.85 -7.09 -20.20
CA PHE A 440 3.20 -5.81 -20.81
C PHE A 440 3.73 -4.81 -19.79
N GLY A 441 3.12 -4.72 -18.61
CA GLY A 441 3.56 -3.86 -17.53
C GLY A 441 4.95 -4.23 -17.01
N GLY A 442 5.22 -5.52 -16.77
CA GLY A 442 6.54 -5.98 -16.34
C GLY A 442 7.62 -5.72 -17.38
N TRP A 443 7.35 -6.00 -18.66
CA TRP A 443 8.28 -5.64 -19.74
C TRP A 443 8.56 -4.13 -19.77
N ALA A 444 7.51 -3.30 -19.77
CA ALA A 444 7.64 -1.85 -19.87
C ALA A 444 8.34 -1.23 -18.66
N SER A 445 7.94 -1.62 -17.45
CA SER A 445 8.55 -1.15 -16.20
C SER A 445 10.01 -1.57 -16.09
N MET A 446 10.36 -2.81 -16.47
CA MET A 446 11.74 -3.26 -16.45
C MET A 446 12.58 -2.58 -17.52
N ALA A 447 12.06 -2.42 -18.74
CA ALA A 447 12.76 -1.68 -19.80
C ALA A 447 13.01 -0.22 -19.39
N ASN A 448 12.03 0.44 -18.77
CA ASN A 448 12.19 1.78 -18.23
C ASN A 448 13.23 1.79 -17.09
N PHE A 449 13.15 0.85 -16.15
CA PHE A 449 14.08 0.76 -15.02
C PHE A 449 15.53 0.56 -15.49
N ILE A 450 15.77 -0.38 -16.41
CA ILE A 450 17.09 -0.63 -17.02
C ILE A 450 17.58 0.63 -17.71
N LYS A 451 16.73 1.30 -18.50
CA LYS A 451 17.11 2.56 -19.15
C LYS A 451 17.53 3.63 -18.13
N GLN A 452 16.87 3.73 -16.97
CA GLN A 452 17.29 4.69 -15.93
C GLN A 452 18.63 4.31 -15.31
N VAL A 453 18.89 3.01 -15.09
CA VAL A 453 20.21 2.52 -14.66
C VAL A 453 21.28 2.88 -15.70
N ASP A 454 21.02 2.67 -16.99
CA ASP A 454 21.97 2.99 -18.06
C ASP A 454 22.22 4.50 -18.19
N THR A 455 21.19 5.33 -17.90
CA THR A 455 21.26 6.79 -18.04
C THR A 455 21.93 7.46 -16.85
N PHE A 456 21.58 7.06 -15.62
CA PHE A 456 22.02 7.72 -14.39
C PHE A 456 23.09 6.95 -13.62
N GLY A 457 23.29 5.67 -13.94
CA GLY A 457 24.15 4.75 -13.21
C GLY A 457 23.50 4.23 -11.92
N LEU A 458 24.09 3.16 -11.40
CA LEU A 458 23.82 2.71 -10.03
C LEU A 458 24.39 3.74 -9.03
N PHE A 459 23.76 3.87 -7.86
CA PHE A 459 24.18 4.82 -6.83
C PHE A 459 24.17 6.29 -7.29
N ALA A 460 23.32 6.65 -8.25
CA ALA A 460 23.19 8.02 -8.72
C ALA A 460 23.03 9.00 -7.54
N LYS A 461 23.84 10.07 -7.50
CA LYS A 461 23.78 11.09 -6.42
C LYS A 461 22.39 11.72 -6.34
N CYS A 462 21.79 12.00 -7.50
CA CYS A 462 20.50 12.67 -7.59
C CYS A 462 19.77 12.23 -8.86
N TYR A 463 18.57 11.67 -8.70
CA TYR A 463 17.66 11.32 -9.79
C TYR A 463 16.69 12.47 -10.07
N GLN A 464 16.56 12.89 -11.33
CA GLN A 464 15.74 14.04 -11.76
C GLN A 464 15.98 15.30 -10.91
N CYS A 465 17.25 15.70 -10.80
CA CYS A 465 17.65 16.95 -10.16
C CYS A 465 18.28 17.86 -11.22
N PRO A 466 18.20 19.19 -11.07
CA PRO A 466 18.92 20.10 -11.95
C PRO A 466 20.41 19.75 -11.96
N PRO A 467 21.09 19.84 -13.12
CA PRO A 467 22.54 19.68 -13.14
C PRO A 467 23.16 20.70 -12.18
N HIS A 468 23.99 20.24 -11.24
CA HIS A 468 24.72 21.14 -10.34
C HIS A 468 25.52 22.11 -11.21
N LYS A 469 25.37 23.42 -10.97
CA LYS A 469 26.28 24.42 -11.54
C LYS A 469 27.68 24.02 -11.09
N THR A 470 28.48 23.49 -12.00
CA THR A 470 29.91 23.29 -11.77
C THR A 470 30.44 24.64 -11.30
N PRO A 471 31.20 24.74 -10.19
CA PRO A 471 31.89 25.97 -9.87
C PRO A 471 32.66 26.37 -11.11
N ALA A 472 32.45 27.59 -11.60
CA ALA A 472 33.25 28.10 -12.71
C ALA A 472 34.71 27.85 -12.34
N SER A 473 35.38 27.04 -13.14
CA SER A 473 36.83 26.93 -13.08
C SER A 473 37.32 28.38 -13.21
N ASN A 474 37.86 28.92 -12.12
CA ASN A 474 38.69 30.11 -12.18
C ASN A 474 39.88 29.72 -13.06
N GLN A 475 39.71 29.84 -14.38
CA GLN A 475 40.82 30.07 -15.28
C GLN A 475 41.34 31.46 -14.92
N THR A 476 42.21 31.49 -13.92
CA THR A 476 43.16 32.58 -13.73
C THR A 476 43.89 32.76 -15.06
N LEU A 477 43.53 33.84 -15.75
CA LEU A 477 44.35 34.49 -16.76
C LEU A 477 45.75 34.70 -16.18
N HIS A 478 46.71 33.89 -16.62
CA HIS A 478 48.11 34.27 -16.58
C HIS A 478 48.40 34.95 -17.92
N HIS A 479 48.49 36.28 -17.87
CA HIS A 479 49.20 37.10 -18.84
C HIS A 479 50.68 37.20 -18.45
#